data_AF-A0A345HVL8-F1
#
_entry.id   AF-A0A345HVL8-F1
#
_cell.length_a   1.000
_cell.length_b   1.000
_cell.length_c   1.000
_cell.angle_alpha   90.00
_cell.angle_beta   90.00
_cell.angle_gamma   90.00
#
_symmetry.space_group_name_H-M   'P 1'
#
loop_
_entity.id
_entity.type
_entity.pdbx_description
1 polymer ?
#
loop_
_entity_poly.entity_id
_entity_poly.type
_entity_poly.pdbx_seq_one_letter_code
_entity_poly.pdbx_strand_id
1 'polypeptide(L)'
;MSKLRMRQSMGRVGSCYDNAAAESWFAILKAEIGTIMRETREAARADVFRYVEVEYNRSQLRRHPDYGYVTPLETRSLLRQNLVPAA
;
A
#
# COMPACT_ATOMS: atom_id res chain seq x y z
N MET A 1 7.64 18.02 -10.97
CA MET A 1 8.41 16.75 -10.81
C MET A 1 9.92 16.91 -11.00
N SER A 2 10.42 17.85 -11.84
CA SER A 2 11.87 18.07 -12.03
C SER A 2 12.65 18.40 -10.75
N LYS A 3 12.05 19.16 -9.82
CA LYS A 3 12.66 19.47 -8.51
C LYS A 3 12.98 18.24 -7.64
N LEU A 4 12.23 17.15 -7.78
CA LEU A 4 12.41 15.92 -7.01
C LEU A 4 13.17 14.82 -7.77
N ARG A 5 13.63 15.11 -9.01
CA ARG A 5 14.25 14.13 -9.92
C ARG A 5 13.41 12.85 -10.12
N MET A 6 12.09 12.97 -10.03
CA MET A 6 11.15 11.86 -10.28
C MET A 6 10.61 11.94 -11.70
N ARG A 7 10.56 10.81 -12.40
CA ARG A 7 9.92 10.69 -13.73
C ARG A 7 8.49 10.21 -13.55
N GLN A 8 7.52 10.95 -14.10
CA GLN A 8 6.12 10.49 -14.12
C GLN A 8 6.02 9.23 -14.99
N SER A 9 5.41 8.17 -14.46
CA SER A 9 4.96 7.08 -15.31
C SER A 9 3.62 7.48 -15.91
N MET A 10 3.57 7.59 -17.24
CA MET A 10 2.32 7.86 -17.99
C MET A 10 1.73 6.57 -18.57
N GLY A 11 2.35 5.42 -18.29
CA GLY A 11 2.01 4.12 -18.86
C GLY A 11 2.03 4.07 -20.38
N ARG A 12 1.80 2.88 -20.93
CA ARG A 12 1.47 2.73 -22.36
C ARG A 12 -0.05 2.80 -22.50
N VAL A 13 -0.56 3.53 -23.48
CA VAL A 13 -2.00 3.51 -23.81
C VAL A 13 -2.46 2.07 -24.03
N GLY A 14 -3.51 1.65 -23.32
CA GLY A 14 -4.03 0.29 -23.35
C GLY A 14 -3.32 -0.73 -22.44
N SER A 15 -2.33 -0.32 -21.65
CA SER A 15 -1.68 -1.17 -20.63
C SER A 15 -2.20 -0.86 -19.24
N CYS A 16 -2.91 -1.80 -18.61
CA CYS A 16 -3.44 -1.64 -17.25
C CYS A 16 -2.44 -2.00 -16.15
N TYR A 17 -1.32 -2.63 -16.48
CA TYR A 17 -0.36 -3.16 -15.49
C TYR A 17 0.15 -2.11 -14.50
N ASP A 18 0.36 -0.87 -14.96
CA ASP A 18 0.83 0.22 -14.10
C ASP A 18 -0.19 0.61 -13.04
N ASN A 19 -1.49 0.44 -13.31
CA ASN A 19 -2.57 0.81 -12.39
C ASN A 19 -3.12 -0.39 -11.60
N ALA A 20 -2.96 -1.62 -12.11
CA ALA A 20 -3.57 -2.82 -11.55
C ALA A 20 -3.25 -3.04 -10.06
N ALA A 21 -2.01 -2.73 -9.64
CA ALA A 21 -1.60 -2.83 -8.23
C ALA A 21 -2.36 -1.82 -7.35
N ALA A 22 -2.51 -0.59 -7.80
CA ALA A 22 -3.25 0.45 -7.08
C ALA A 22 -4.75 0.10 -7.01
N GLU A 23 -5.35 -0.31 -8.13
CA GLU A 23 -6.75 -0.74 -8.18
C GLU A 23 -7.04 -1.91 -7.24
N SER A 24 -6.17 -2.92 -7.23
CA SER A 24 -6.29 -4.07 -6.34
C SER A 24 -6.25 -3.65 -4.87
N TRP A 25 -5.36 -2.73 -4.51
CA TRP A 25 -5.30 -2.20 -3.16
C TRP A 25 -6.57 -1.42 -2.77
N PHE A 26 -7.08 -0.57 -3.67
CA PHE A 26 -8.34 0.15 -3.43
C PHE A 26 -9.55 -0.77 -3.30
N ALA A 27 -9.57 -1.91 -4.00
CA ALA A 27 -10.61 -2.92 -3.84
C ALA A 27 -10.58 -3.50 -2.42
N ILE A 28 -9.40 -3.85 -1.91
CA ILE A 28 -9.22 -4.36 -0.55
C ILE A 28 -9.63 -3.30 0.49
N LEU A 29 -9.16 -2.06 0.35
CA LEU A 29 -9.50 -0.97 1.26
C LEU A 29 -11.02 -0.86 1.43
N LYS A 30 -11.75 -0.78 0.31
CA LYS A 30 -13.21 -0.64 0.29
C LYS A 30 -13.94 -1.87 0.85
N ALA A 31 -13.39 -3.07 0.64
CA ALA A 31 -13.96 -4.29 1.19
C ALA A 31 -13.87 -4.32 2.72
N GLU A 32 -12.74 -3.87 3.27
CA GLU A 32 -12.44 -3.95 4.71
C GLU A 32 -13.08 -2.81 5.51
N ILE A 33 -12.95 -1.55 5.05
CA ILE A 33 -13.54 -0.40 5.77
C ILE A 33 -15.01 -0.16 5.42
N GLY A 34 -15.53 -0.91 4.43
CA GLY A 34 -16.85 -0.74 3.87
C GLY A 34 -16.98 0.44 2.92
N THR A 35 -18.06 0.42 2.12
CA THR A 35 -18.42 1.48 1.17
C THR A 35 -19.53 2.39 1.69
N ILE A 36 -19.81 2.32 3.00
CA ILE A 36 -20.82 3.16 3.64
C ILE A 36 -20.39 4.62 3.66
N MET A 37 -21.37 5.50 3.46
CA MET A 37 -21.16 6.94 3.60
C MET A 37 -20.90 7.27 5.05
N ARG A 38 -19.79 7.97 5.29
CA ARG A 38 -19.50 8.55 6.61
C ARG A 38 -20.18 9.90 6.71
N GLU A 39 -20.60 10.26 7.91
CA GLU A 39 -21.30 11.51 8.18
C GLU A 39 -20.45 12.74 7.85
N THR A 40 -19.14 12.65 8.08
CA THR A 40 -18.18 13.73 7.82
C THR A 40 -16.96 13.24 7.06
N ARG A 41 -16.29 14.17 6.37
CA ARG A 41 -15.03 13.89 5.68
C ARG A 41 -13.93 13.50 6.67
N GLU A 42 -13.95 14.10 7.85
CA GLU A 42 -13.01 13.85 8.94
C GLU A 42 -13.13 12.42 9.46
N ALA A 43 -14.36 11.93 9.66
CA ALA A 43 -14.60 10.54 10.04
C ALA A 43 -14.09 9.56 8.97
N ALA A 44 -14.38 9.81 7.69
CA ALA A 44 -13.84 8.99 6.60
C ALA A 44 -12.31 8.99 6.55
N ARG A 45 -11.67 10.13 6.78
CA ARG A 45 -10.20 10.22 6.83
C ARG A 45 -9.64 9.45 8.02
N ALA A 46 -10.27 9.52 9.19
CA ALA A 46 -9.85 8.78 10.37
C ALA A 46 -9.93 7.26 10.15
N ASP A 47 -11.01 6.77 9.53
CA ASP A 47 -11.17 5.35 9.21
C ASP A 47 -10.11 4.87 8.22
N VAL A 48 -9.88 5.62 7.13
CA VAL A 48 -8.83 5.29 6.15
C VAL A 48 -7.46 5.30 6.83
N PHE A 49 -7.16 6.30 7.66
CA PHE A 49 -5.88 6.40 8.35
C PHE A 49 -5.66 5.22 9.31
N ARG A 50 -6.67 4.89 10.12
CA ARG A 50 -6.62 3.74 11.05
C ARG A 50 -6.39 2.44 10.28
N TYR A 51 -7.14 2.23 9.20
CA TYR A 51 -6.98 1.05 8.37
C TYR A 51 -5.58 0.95 7.79
N VAL A 52 -5.04 2.03 7.21
CA VAL A 52 -3.69 2.01 6.62
C VAL A 52 -2.62 1.74 7.68
N GLU A 53 -2.62 2.49 8.78
CA GLU A 53 -1.52 2.48 9.75
C GLU A 53 -1.55 1.30 10.70
N VAL A 54 -2.74 0.85 11.09
CA VAL A 54 -2.91 -0.21 12.10
C VAL A 54 -3.21 -1.52 11.39
N GLU A 55 -4.38 -1.60 10.73
CA GLU A 55 -4.88 -2.87 10.21
C GLU A 55 -4.01 -3.40 9.06
N TYR A 56 -3.84 -2.61 8.01
CA TYR A 56 -3.15 -3.02 6.79
C TYR A 56 -1.65 -3.16 6.99
N ASN A 57 -0.98 -2.10 7.49
CA ASN A 57 0.49 -2.09 7.56
C ASN A 57 1.06 -2.93 8.71
N ARG A 58 0.39 -2.98 9.86
CA ARG A 58 0.96 -3.54 11.10
C ARG A 58 0.30 -4.83 11.58
N SER A 59 -0.95 -5.10 11.22
CA SER A 59 -1.70 -6.25 11.75
C SER A 59 -1.96 -7.33 10.72
N GLN A 60 -2.19 -6.98 9.45
CA GLN A 60 -2.54 -7.94 8.41
C GLN A 60 -1.30 -8.66 7.86
N LEU A 61 -1.20 -9.97 8.11
CA LEU A 61 -0.19 -10.84 7.50
C LEU A 61 -0.48 -11.06 6.01
N ARG A 62 0.56 -10.91 5.18
CA ARG A 62 0.50 -11.18 3.75
C ARG A 62 1.61 -12.14 3.35
N ARG A 63 1.30 -13.02 2.40
CA ARG A 63 2.27 -13.95 1.86
C ARG A 63 3.29 -13.18 1.00
N HIS A 64 4.55 -13.25 1.40
CA HIS A 64 5.72 -12.79 0.68
C HIS A 64 6.48 -14.00 0.12
N PRO A 65 6.96 -13.96 -1.14
CA PRO A 65 7.69 -15.09 -1.75
C PRO A 65 8.90 -15.55 -0.93
N ASP A 66 9.67 -14.58 -0.41
CA ASP A 66 10.96 -14.87 0.25
C ASP A 66 10.88 -14.98 1.78
N TYR A 67 9.82 -14.44 2.40
CA TYR A 67 9.74 -14.29 3.87
C TYR A 67 8.54 -14.99 4.50
N GLY A 68 7.75 -15.72 3.71
CA GLY A 68 6.54 -16.38 4.20
C GLY A 68 5.44 -15.38 4.53
N TYR A 69 4.71 -15.55 5.64
CA TYR A 69 3.65 -14.62 6.03
C TYR A 69 4.21 -13.53 6.93
N VAL A 70 4.24 -12.29 6.41
CA VAL A 70 4.74 -11.10 7.11
C VAL A 70 3.83 -9.92 6.82
N THR A 71 3.80 -8.94 7.72
CA THR A 71 3.06 -7.69 7.51
C THR A 71 3.75 -6.82 6.44
N PRO A 72 3.03 -5.87 5.82
CA PRO A 72 3.66 -4.90 4.92
C PRO A 72 4.79 -4.08 5.58
N LEU A 73 4.66 -3.75 6.87
CA LEU A 73 5.71 -3.04 7.61
C LEU A 73 6.96 -3.91 7.80
N GLU A 74 6.79 -5.18 8.16
CA GLU A 74 7.91 -6.13 8.27
C GLU A 74 8.58 -6.35 6.91
N THR A 75 7.79 -6.53 5.84
CA THR A 75 8.29 -6.64 4.46
C THR A 75 9.19 -5.46 4.11
N ARG A 76 8.76 -4.22 4.40
CA ARG A 76 9.57 -3.02 4.15
C ARG A 76 10.87 -3.02 4.96
N SER A 77 10.81 -3.51 6.20
CA SER A 77 11.97 -3.57 7.10
C SER A 77 12.99 -4.60 6.61
N LEU A 78 12.53 -5.79 6.21
CA LEU A 78 13.35 -6.87 5.65
C LEU A 78 14.00 -6.48 4.32
N LEU A 79 13.24 -5.87 3.40
CA LEU A 79 13.78 -5.36 2.14
C LEU A 79 14.88 -4.31 2.36
N ARG A 80 14.70 -3.41 3.33
CA ARG A 80 15.71 -2.42 3.68
C ARG A 80 16.98 -3.07 4.22
N GLN A 81 16.85 -4.09 5.07
CA GLN A 81 18.01 -4.83 5.61
C GLN A 81 18.76 -5.54 4.49
N ASN A 82 18.07 -6.19 3.55
CA ASN A 82 18.71 -6.87 2.42
C ASN A 82 19.41 -5.93 1.44
N LEU A 83 18.97 -4.66 1.35
CA LEU A 83 19.62 -3.64 0.54
C LEU A 83 20.87 -3.03 1.20
N VAL A 84 21.07 -3.26 2.50
CA VAL A 84 22.27 -2.85 3.23
C VAL A 84 23.17 -4.08 3.38
N PRO A 85 24.29 -4.19 2.63
CA PRO A 85 25.19 -5.32 2.79
C PRO A 85 25.66 -5.42 4.25
N ALA A 86 25.80 -6.65 4.76
CA ALA A 86 26.51 -6.87 6.01
C ALA A 86 27.92 -6.28 5.87
N ALA A 87 28.26 -5.32 6.73
CA ALA A 87 29.54 -4.63 6.74
C ALA A 87 30.71 -5.57 7.05
#